data_AF-A0A1W6DUQ0-F1
#
_entry.id   AF-A0A1W6DUQ0-F1
#
_cell.length_a   1.000
_cell.length_b   1.000
_cell.length_c   1.000
_cell.angle_alpha   90.00
_cell.angle_beta   90.00
_cell.angle_gamma   90.00
#
_symmetry.space_group_name_H-M   'P 1'
#
loop_
_entity.id
_entity.type
_entity.pdbx_description
1 polymer ?
#
loop_
_entity_poly.entity_id
_entity_poly.type
_entity_poly.pdbx_seq_one_letter_code
_entity_poly.pdbx_strand_id
1 'polypeptide(L)'
;MELTGARYGALGVLDASGRERLAQFIPLGLSDDEVAEIDHWPHGEGLLGELIDHPAPIRVPEIADDVRSAGFPEGHPPMHTFLGVPVRVRDTVFGNLYLTDKQVPGGGCEEFTAEDEAAVVALAAAAGVAIENARLYGRAKQVGVLEDRDRIARDLHDVVIQRLFASAMTLMSVQPLVSDPNARTRIEETVSDLDETIRQIRSTIFALHTATDPDAPSIEDRFRAQAEAATTVLGFAPEVDVEVAAEGSGAGVTDGGPSLPAEVADQLVVVLGEALTNVARHAQASRVVVHLAVTAHEARLTVTDDGVGIQPGGRRSGLRNMQARAAALGGSSTATARPDGGTRLEWWVPLG
;
A
#
# COMPACT_ATOMS: atom_id res chain seq x y z
N MET A 1 41.62 -6.10 9.11
CA MET A 1 42.56 -6.94 9.88
C MET A 1 43.40 -7.82 8.98
N GLU A 2 42.93 -8.98 8.51
CA GLU A 2 43.78 -9.89 7.71
C GLU A 2 44.21 -9.34 6.34
N LEU A 3 43.37 -8.51 5.73
CA LEU A 3 43.57 -7.98 4.37
C LEU A 3 44.53 -6.78 4.32
N THR A 4 44.62 -6.03 5.42
CA THR A 4 45.36 -4.75 5.50
C THR A 4 46.28 -4.64 6.73
N GLY A 5 46.27 -5.60 7.65
CA GLY A 5 46.97 -5.50 8.94
C GLY A 5 46.32 -4.59 9.99
N ALA A 6 45.17 -3.95 9.71
CA ALA A 6 44.49 -3.06 10.68
C ALA A 6 44.15 -3.78 11.99
N ARG A 7 44.39 -3.16 13.15
CA ARG A 7 43.97 -3.67 14.47
C ARG A 7 42.48 -3.48 14.69
N TYR A 8 41.95 -2.34 14.29
CA TYR A 8 40.54 -2.02 14.46
C TYR A 8 39.89 -1.74 13.10
N GLY A 9 38.59 -2.00 13.05
CA GLY A 9 37.76 -1.60 11.94
C GLY A 9 36.36 -1.24 12.40
N ALA A 10 35.60 -0.59 11.54
CA ALA A 10 34.19 -0.34 11.79
C ALA A 10 33.41 -0.19 10.47
N LEU A 11 32.11 -0.48 10.56
CA LEU A 11 31.13 -0.15 9.52
C LEU A 11 30.20 0.94 10.04
N GLY A 12 30.22 2.10 9.40
CA GLY A 12 29.19 3.13 9.58
C GLY A 12 28.06 2.93 8.57
N VAL A 13 26.84 2.80 9.05
CA VAL A 13 25.62 2.73 8.21
C VAL A 13 25.00 4.12 8.17
N LEU A 14 24.79 4.68 6.98
CA LEU A 14 24.18 6.00 6.84
C LEU A 14 22.69 5.96 7.15
N ASP A 15 22.18 7.02 7.78
CA ASP A 15 20.74 7.19 7.97
C ASP A 15 20.09 7.68 6.67
N ALA A 16 19.19 6.87 6.12
CA ALA A 16 18.44 7.21 4.92
C ALA A 16 17.43 8.35 5.15
N SER A 17 17.08 8.66 6.41
CA SER A 17 16.14 9.74 6.75
C SER A 17 16.80 11.12 6.84
N GLY A 18 18.13 11.18 6.89
CA GLY A 18 18.92 12.41 7.00
C GLY A 18 18.74 13.15 8.34
N ARG A 19 18.15 12.49 9.36
CA ARG A 19 17.99 13.07 10.71
C ARG A 19 19.29 13.00 11.49
N GLU A 20 20.06 11.94 11.27
CA GLU A 20 21.40 11.74 11.79
C GLU A 20 22.36 11.45 10.63
N ARG A 21 23.67 11.55 10.84
CA ARG A 21 24.64 11.21 9.78
C ARG A 21 24.91 9.70 9.71
N LEU A 22 24.85 9.02 10.85
CA LEU A 22 25.00 7.57 10.97
C LEU A 22 23.78 6.99 11.71
N ALA A 23 23.11 6.02 11.11
CA ALA A 23 22.06 5.24 11.75
C ALA A 23 22.63 4.14 12.67
N GLN A 24 23.80 3.63 12.34
CA GLN A 24 24.48 2.59 13.13
C GLN A 24 25.99 2.68 12.94
N PHE A 25 26.72 2.34 14.00
CA PHE A 25 28.17 2.16 13.96
C PHE A 25 28.50 0.78 14.55
N ILE A 26 29.17 -0.06 13.75
CA ILE A 26 29.48 -1.45 14.11
C ILE A 26 31.00 -1.58 14.21
N PRO A 27 31.59 -1.55 15.41
CA PRO A 27 33.03 -1.69 15.59
C PRO A 27 33.49 -3.15 15.49
N LEU A 28 34.76 -3.34 15.18
CA LEU A 28 35.46 -4.62 15.11
C LEU A 28 36.88 -4.45 15.65
N GLY A 29 37.34 -5.42 16.45
CA GLY A 29 38.70 -5.44 17.01
C GLY A 29 38.83 -4.82 18.41
N LEU A 30 37.74 -4.28 18.96
CA LEU A 30 37.63 -3.91 20.37
C LEU A 30 37.21 -5.13 21.20
N SER A 31 37.77 -5.27 22.40
CA SER A 31 37.29 -6.21 23.42
C SER A 31 36.04 -5.69 24.12
N ASP A 32 35.28 -6.59 24.76
CA ASP A 32 34.05 -6.21 25.48
C ASP A 32 34.33 -5.18 26.60
N ASP A 33 35.49 -5.27 27.26
CA ASP A 33 35.93 -4.32 28.27
C ASP A 33 36.24 -2.94 27.64
N GLU A 34 36.95 -2.89 26.50
CA GLU A 34 37.17 -1.63 25.77
C GLU A 34 35.85 -1.01 25.31
N VAL A 35 34.87 -1.83 24.89
CA VAL A 35 33.54 -1.34 24.49
C VAL A 35 32.77 -0.75 25.67
N ALA A 36 32.87 -1.36 26.85
CA ALA A 36 32.15 -0.93 28.05
C ALA A 36 32.63 0.43 28.60
N GLU A 37 33.88 0.80 28.33
CA GLU A 37 34.48 2.06 28.79
C GLU A 37 34.16 3.24 27.86
N ILE A 38 33.75 3.00 26.61
CA ILE A 38 33.47 4.07 25.64
C ILE A 38 32.19 4.83 26.00
N ASP A 39 32.32 6.14 26.23
CA ASP A 39 31.19 7.01 26.61
C ASP A 39 30.06 7.03 25.56
N HIS A 40 30.40 7.22 24.28
CA HIS A 40 29.43 7.16 23.19
C HIS A 40 30.05 6.78 21.84
N TRP A 41 29.20 6.31 20.92
CA TRP A 41 29.58 6.03 19.54
C TRP A 41 29.65 7.31 18.69
N PRO A 42 30.42 7.32 17.58
CA PRO A 42 30.55 8.51 16.76
C PRO A 42 29.25 8.86 16.04
N HIS A 43 28.98 10.16 15.90
CA HIS A 43 27.82 10.71 15.20
C HIS A 43 28.09 11.09 13.73
N GLY A 44 29.22 10.64 13.17
CA GLY A 44 29.62 10.96 11.80
C GLY A 44 30.22 12.36 11.65
N GLU A 45 30.98 12.82 12.63
CA GLU A 45 31.71 14.08 12.59
C GLU A 45 33.20 13.87 12.22
N GLY A 46 33.91 14.97 11.96
CA GLY A 46 35.34 14.94 11.62
C GLY A 46 35.67 14.11 10.38
N LEU A 47 36.69 13.25 10.45
CA LEU A 47 37.08 12.35 9.35
C LEU A 47 35.95 11.44 8.87
N LEU A 48 35.05 11.01 9.78
CA LEU A 48 33.89 10.22 9.41
C LEU A 48 32.88 11.08 8.62
N GLY A 49 32.67 12.32 9.04
CA GLY A 49 31.80 13.28 8.36
C GLY A 49 32.31 13.68 6.98
N GLU A 50 33.62 13.90 6.84
CA GLU A 50 34.25 14.17 5.55
C GLU A 50 33.96 13.05 4.54
N LEU A 51 34.05 11.79 4.96
CA LEU A 51 33.77 10.64 4.11
C LEU A 51 32.28 10.54 3.72
N ILE A 52 31.38 11.07 4.56
CA ILE A 52 29.94 11.14 4.28
C ILE A 52 29.64 12.24 3.25
N ASP A 53 30.21 13.44 3.43
CA ASP A 53 29.97 14.59 2.54
C ASP A 53 30.70 14.47 1.20
N HIS A 54 31.89 13.87 1.24
CA HIS A 54 32.79 13.69 0.11
C HIS A 54 33.18 12.21 0.01
N PRO A 55 32.34 11.37 -0.65
CA PRO A 55 32.50 9.91 -0.66
C PRO A 55 33.66 9.46 -1.56
N ALA A 56 34.88 9.73 -1.12
CA ALA A 56 36.14 9.33 -1.71
C ALA A 56 37.05 8.73 -0.63
N PRO A 57 37.91 7.75 -0.94
CA PRO A 57 38.81 7.17 0.04
C PRO A 57 39.68 8.23 0.74
N ILE A 58 39.83 8.09 2.05
CA ILE A 58 40.65 8.97 2.88
C ILE A 58 41.70 8.11 3.58
N ARG A 59 42.97 8.46 3.43
CA ARG A 59 44.08 7.91 4.21
C ARG A 59 44.72 9.00 5.04
N VAL A 60 45.00 8.68 6.29
CA VAL A 60 45.67 9.58 7.24
C VAL A 60 46.76 8.80 7.98
N PRO A 61 48.01 9.30 7.99
CA PRO A 61 49.12 8.64 8.69
C PRO A 61 49.04 8.78 10.21
N GLU A 62 48.47 9.88 10.72
CA GLU A 62 48.22 10.12 12.15
C GLU A 62 46.93 10.94 12.33
N ILE A 63 45.92 10.36 12.97
CA ILE A 63 44.59 10.93 13.19
C ILE A 63 44.70 12.18 14.07
N ALA A 64 45.58 12.18 15.07
CA ALA A 64 45.72 13.32 15.98
C ALA A 64 46.25 14.58 15.28
N ASP A 65 46.96 14.42 14.16
CA ASP A 65 47.58 15.51 13.40
C ASP A 65 46.66 16.05 12.27
N ASP A 66 45.60 15.34 11.90
CA ASP A 66 44.68 15.77 10.83
C ASP A 66 43.70 16.84 11.32
N VAL A 67 43.62 17.96 10.61
CA VAL A 67 42.74 19.08 10.94
C VAL A 67 41.25 18.72 10.96
N ARG A 68 40.85 17.65 10.26
CA ARG A 68 39.47 17.13 10.24
C ARG A 68 39.19 16.21 11.42
N SER A 69 40.17 15.89 12.26
CA SER A 69 39.96 15.01 13.40
C SER A 69 39.06 15.66 14.45
N ALA A 70 38.02 14.93 14.88
CA ALA A 70 37.14 15.35 15.98
C ALA A 70 37.63 14.82 17.34
N GLY A 71 38.74 14.08 17.38
CA GLY A 71 39.20 13.37 18.56
C GLY A 71 38.36 12.12 18.87
N PHE A 72 38.59 11.58 20.06
CA PHE A 72 37.90 10.40 20.57
C PHE A 72 37.18 10.72 21.89
N PRO A 73 36.02 10.10 22.16
CA PRO A 73 35.32 10.28 23.44
C PRO A 73 36.10 9.65 24.60
N GLU A 74 35.70 9.96 25.83
CA GLU A 74 36.29 9.36 27.03
C GLU A 74 36.16 7.83 27.00
N GLY A 75 37.21 7.14 27.47
CA GLY A 75 37.30 5.68 27.51
C GLY A 75 37.57 5.00 26.16
N HIS A 76 37.55 5.73 25.05
CA HIS A 76 37.91 5.18 23.75
C HIS A 76 39.44 4.99 23.60
N PRO A 77 39.91 3.85 23.08
CA PRO A 77 41.34 3.64 22.87
C PRO A 77 41.91 4.65 21.87
N PRO A 78 43.11 5.20 22.09
CA PRO A 78 43.75 6.05 21.10
C PRO A 78 44.01 5.24 19.83
N MET A 79 43.74 5.87 18.67
CA MET A 79 44.02 5.31 17.36
C MET A 79 44.88 6.30 16.56
N HIS A 80 45.75 5.78 15.71
CA HIS A 80 46.81 6.52 15.04
C HIS A 80 46.59 6.61 13.53
N THR A 81 46.70 5.50 12.80
CA THR A 81 46.58 5.53 11.33
C THR A 81 45.13 5.30 10.93
N PHE A 82 44.65 5.91 9.84
CA PHE A 82 43.26 5.76 9.37
C PHE A 82 43.16 5.49 7.87
N LEU A 83 42.26 4.58 7.50
CA LEU A 83 41.77 4.38 6.14
C LEU A 83 40.24 4.31 6.16
N GLY A 84 39.61 5.30 5.54
CA GLY A 84 38.16 5.39 5.36
C GLY A 84 37.79 5.16 3.89
N VAL A 85 36.82 4.29 3.62
CA VAL A 85 36.38 3.94 2.26
C VAL A 85 34.86 3.89 2.19
N PRO A 86 34.21 4.55 1.21
CA PRO A 86 32.76 4.51 1.09
C PRO A 86 32.28 3.18 0.49
N VAL A 87 31.21 2.63 1.06
CA VAL A 87 30.47 1.48 0.52
C VAL A 87 29.37 2.01 -0.38
N ARG A 88 29.58 1.95 -1.69
CA ARG A 88 28.65 2.52 -2.67
C ARG A 88 28.48 1.67 -3.92
N VAL A 89 27.33 1.82 -4.56
CA VAL A 89 27.05 1.28 -5.90
C VAL A 89 26.58 2.44 -6.76
N ARG A 90 27.31 2.72 -7.85
CA ARG A 90 27.09 3.91 -8.69
C ARG A 90 27.12 5.18 -7.82
N ASP A 91 26.02 5.92 -7.78
CA ASP A 91 25.87 7.18 -7.05
C ASP A 91 25.27 7.00 -5.65
N THR A 92 24.86 5.77 -5.29
CA THR A 92 24.24 5.48 -3.99
C THR A 92 25.28 5.03 -2.98
N VAL A 93 25.44 5.78 -1.89
CA VAL A 93 26.29 5.43 -0.74
C VAL A 93 25.43 4.75 0.32
N PHE A 94 25.84 3.56 0.77
CA PHE A 94 25.12 2.78 1.79
C PHE A 94 25.73 2.92 3.19
N GLY A 95 27.00 3.29 3.25
CA GLY A 95 27.80 3.27 4.46
C GLY A 95 29.26 3.51 4.16
N ASN A 96 30.08 3.37 5.18
CA ASN A 96 31.51 3.61 5.13
C ASN A 96 32.25 2.53 5.93
N LEU A 97 33.36 2.05 5.40
CA LEU A 97 34.33 1.22 6.12
C LEU A 97 35.42 2.11 6.70
N TYR A 98 35.74 1.88 7.96
CA TYR A 98 36.81 2.56 8.67
C TYR A 98 37.82 1.52 9.15
N LEU A 99 39.10 1.78 8.98
CA LEU A 99 40.18 0.93 9.48
C LEU A 99 41.19 1.80 10.19
N THR A 100 41.68 1.32 11.33
CA THR A 100 42.73 2.02 12.07
C THR A 100 43.81 1.09 12.58
N ASP A 101 44.94 1.70 12.94
CA ASP A 101 46.12 1.05 13.50
C ASP A 101 46.64 -0.13 12.66
N LYS A 102 47.25 0.14 11.51
CA LYS A 102 47.87 -0.91 10.69
C LYS A 102 49.09 -1.46 11.40
N GLN A 103 49.01 -2.73 11.80
CA GLN A 103 50.05 -3.40 12.56
C GLN A 103 51.17 -3.90 11.67
N VAL A 104 52.42 -3.78 12.15
CA VAL A 104 53.60 -4.34 11.51
C VAL A 104 54.17 -5.55 12.24
N PRO A 105 54.75 -6.53 11.52
CA PRO A 105 55.51 -7.61 12.14
C PRO A 105 56.68 -7.04 12.95
N GLY A 106 56.70 -7.31 14.26
CA GLY A 106 57.70 -6.75 15.19
C GLY A 106 57.16 -5.67 16.12
N GLY A 107 55.90 -5.27 15.97
CA GLY A 107 55.23 -4.29 16.81
C GLY A 107 55.37 -2.86 16.29
N GLY A 108 54.32 -2.05 16.49
CA GLY A 108 54.22 -0.68 15.97
C GLY A 108 53.04 -0.49 15.02
N CYS A 109 52.90 0.72 14.52
CA CYS A 109 51.84 1.17 13.63
C CYS A 109 52.46 1.80 12.37
N GLU A 110 51.98 1.44 11.17
CA GLU A 110 52.43 2.02 9.90
C GLU A 110 51.28 2.65 9.11
N GLU A 111 51.60 3.51 8.14
CA GLU A 111 50.57 4.10 7.27
C GLU A 111 49.93 3.06 6.35
N PHE A 112 48.63 3.20 6.09
CA PHE A 112 47.95 2.46 5.03
C PHE A 112 48.49 2.84 3.64
N THR A 113 48.88 1.85 2.86
CA THR A 113 49.44 2.06 1.53
C THR A 113 48.34 2.25 0.48
N ALA A 114 48.74 2.63 -0.74
CA ALA A 114 47.81 2.66 -1.87
C ALA A 114 47.26 1.26 -2.23
N GLU A 115 48.00 0.20 -1.91
CA GLU A 115 47.57 -1.18 -2.11
C GLU A 115 46.50 -1.57 -1.08
N ASP A 116 46.65 -1.16 0.18
CA ASP A 116 45.63 -1.32 1.21
C ASP A 116 44.33 -0.60 0.81
N GLU A 117 44.44 0.66 0.37
CA GLU A 117 43.29 1.44 -0.12
C GLU A 117 42.59 0.71 -1.26
N ALA A 118 43.34 0.28 -2.30
CA ALA A 118 42.77 -0.40 -3.45
C ALA A 118 42.05 -1.70 -3.06
N ALA A 119 42.61 -2.47 -2.12
CA ALA A 119 42.01 -3.69 -1.64
C ALA A 119 40.70 -3.45 -0.87
N VAL A 120 40.67 -2.41 -0.02
CA VAL A 120 39.46 -2.04 0.74
C VAL A 120 38.40 -1.42 -0.17
N VAL A 121 38.78 -0.65 -1.18
CA VAL A 121 37.87 -0.15 -2.22
C VAL A 121 37.21 -1.30 -2.97
N ALA A 122 37.96 -2.33 -3.35
CA ALA A 122 37.40 -3.52 -3.99
C ALA A 122 36.42 -4.27 -3.08
N LEU A 123 36.76 -4.41 -1.79
CA LEU A 123 35.87 -5.00 -0.79
C LEU A 123 34.59 -4.18 -0.61
N ALA A 124 34.71 -2.86 -0.49
CA ALA A 124 33.57 -1.94 -0.35
C ALA A 124 32.65 -1.99 -1.57
N ALA A 125 33.20 -2.10 -2.79
CA ALA A 125 32.42 -2.27 -4.01
C ALA A 125 31.65 -3.61 -4.01
N ALA A 126 32.30 -4.71 -3.64
CA ALA A 126 31.65 -6.03 -3.53
C ALA A 126 30.53 -6.03 -2.47
N ALA A 127 30.78 -5.41 -1.31
CA ALA A 127 29.78 -5.25 -0.26
C ALA A 127 28.59 -4.40 -0.72
N GLY A 128 28.85 -3.28 -1.41
CA GLY A 128 27.82 -2.43 -1.99
C GLY A 128 26.91 -3.22 -2.94
N VAL A 129 27.47 -4.00 -3.85
CA VAL A 129 26.70 -4.85 -4.78
C VAL A 129 25.87 -5.88 -4.02
N ALA A 130 26.43 -6.53 -3.00
CA ALA A 130 25.70 -7.49 -2.18
C ALA A 130 24.52 -6.85 -1.42
N ILE A 131 24.70 -5.65 -0.87
CA ILE A 131 23.66 -4.88 -0.18
C ILE A 131 22.54 -4.50 -1.15
N GLU A 132 22.89 -3.97 -2.33
CA GLU A 132 21.91 -3.60 -3.35
C GLU A 132 21.13 -4.82 -3.84
N ASN A 133 21.80 -5.96 -4.06
CA ASN A 133 21.16 -7.22 -4.42
C ASN A 133 20.20 -7.73 -3.33
N ALA A 134 20.60 -7.65 -2.05
CA ALA A 134 19.73 -8.04 -0.93
C ALA A 134 18.48 -7.14 -0.85
N ARG A 135 18.64 -5.82 -1.07
CA ARG A 135 17.52 -4.87 -1.12
C ARG A 135 16.59 -5.16 -2.32
N LEU A 136 17.14 -5.42 -3.49
CA LEU A 136 16.38 -5.78 -4.69
C LEU A 136 15.62 -7.09 -4.48
N TYR A 137 16.26 -8.11 -3.91
CA TYR A 137 15.63 -9.39 -3.61
C TYR A 137 14.50 -9.24 -2.57
N GLY A 138 14.71 -8.44 -1.52
CA GLY A 138 13.67 -8.14 -0.53
C GLY A 138 12.44 -7.49 -1.15
N ARG A 139 12.64 -6.50 -2.02
CA ARG A 139 11.55 -5.84 -2.77
C ARG A 139 10.83 -6.82 -3.70
N ALA A 140 11.57 -7.60 -4.49
CA ALA A 140 11.00 -8.60 -5.39
C ALA A 140 10.18 -9.67 -4.65
N LYS A 141 10.65 -10.11 -3.47
CA LYS A 141 9.92 -11.06 -2.63
C LYS A 141 8.62 -10.47 -2.06
N GLN A 142 8.63 -9.19 -1.67
CA GLN A 142 7.42 -8.51 -1.21
C GLN A 142 6.37 -8.40 -2.33
N VAL A 143 6.80 -8.02 -3.55
CA VAL A 143 5.92 -7.98 -4.72
C VAL A 143 5.33 -9.37 -5.00
N GLY A 144 6.17 -10.42 -5.08
CA GLY A 144 5.69 -11.77 -5.39
C GLY A 144 4.74 -12.36 -4.33
N VAL A 145 4.94 -12.08 -3.04
CA VAL A 145 4.03 -12.56 -1.98
C VAL A 145 2.66 -11.87 -2.06
N LEU A 146 2.62 -10.59 -2.44
CA LEU A 146 1.37 -9.85 -2.64
C LEU A 146 0.62 -10.37 -3.88
N GLU A 147 1.31 -10.55 -4.99
CA GLU A 147 0.72 -11.07 -6.24
C GLU A 147 0.13 -12.49 -6.06
N ASP A 148 0.84 -13.38 -5.37
CA ASP A 148 0.36 -14.74 -5.12
C ASP A 148 -0.86 -14.75 -4.19
N ARG A 149 -0.86 -13.88 -3.17
CA ARG A 149 -2.01 -13.70 -2.28
C ARG A 149 -3.23 -13.20 -3.06
N ASP A 150 -3.05 -12.26 -3.97
CA ASP A 150 -4.13 -11.69 -4.79
C ASP A 150 -4.70 -12.70 -5.78
N ARG A 151 -3.83 -13.50 -6.41
CA ARG A 151 -4.24 -14.57 -7.32
C ARG A 151 -5.01 -15.66 -6.57
N ILE A 152 -4.48 -16.12 -5.43
CA ILE A 152 -5.12 -17.16 -4.61
C ILE A 152 -6.48 -16.67 -4.07
N ALA A 153 -6.55 -15.41 -3.63
CA ALA A 153 -7.81 -14.81 -3.22
C ALA A 153 -8.82 -14.85 -4.38
N ARG A 154 -8.49 -14.31 -5.56
CA ARG A 154 -9.39 -14.32 -6.73
C ARG A 154 -9.86 -15.72 -7.11
N ASP A 155 -8.95 -16.68 -7.28
CA ASP A 155 -9.28 -18.04 -7.70
C ASP A 155 -10.15 -18.77 -6.68
N LEU A 156 -9.84 -18.63 -5.39
CA LEU A 156 -10.63 -19.25 -4.33
C LEU A 156 -12.01 -18.60 -4.23
N HIS A 157 -12.09 -17.28 -4.34
CA HIS A 157 -13.33 -16.55 -4.20
C HIS A 157 -14.28 -16.73 -5.39
N ASP A 158 -13.78 -16.83 -6.62
CA ASP A 158 -14.65 -17.12 -7.77
C ASP A 158 -15.34 -18.48 -7.61
N VAL A 159 -14.59 -19.51 -7.19
CA VAL A 159 -15.14 -20.85 -6.96
C VAL A 159 -16.11 -20.86 -5.78
N VAL A 160 -15.81 -20.15 -4.69
CA VAL A 160 -16.66 -20.10 -3.50
C VAL A 160 -17.93 -19.29 -3.76
N ILE A 161 -17.83 -18.10 -4.38
CA ILE A 161 -18.98 -17.25 -4.72
C ILE A 161 -19.92 -17.97 -5.69
N GLN A 162 -19.39 -18.62 -6.74
CA GLN A 162 -20.20 -19.38 -7.69
C GLN A 162 -20.99 -20.52 -7.01
N ARG A 163 -20.36 -21.24 -6.08
CA ARG A 163 -21.01 -22.33 -5.32
C ARG A 163 -22.09 -21.81 -4.36
N LEU A 164 -21.84 -20.68 -3.71
CA LEU A 164 -22.84 -20.02 -2.84
C LEU A 164 -24.04 -19.54 -3.66
N PHE A 165 -23.80 -18.94 -4.84
CA PHE A 165 -24.87 -18.59 -5.78
C PHE A 165 -25.68 -19.80 -6.24
N ALA A 166 -25.02 -20.89 -6.63
CA ALA A 166 -25.71 -22.11 -7.04
C ALA A 166 -26.56 -22.70 -5.91
N SER A 167 -26.07 -22.66 -4.67
CA SER A 167 -26.81 -23.09 -3.49
C SER A 167 -28.04 -22.21 -3.25
N ALA A 168 -27.89 -20.88 -3.34
CA ALA A 168 -29.00 -19.94 -3.24
C ALA A 168 -30.05 -20.18 -4.32
N MET A 169 -29.64 -20.37 -5.58
CA MET A 169 -30.54 -20.68 -6.70
C MET A 169 -31.29 -22.01 -6.49
N THR A 170 -30.60 -23.02 -5.96
CA THR A 170 -31.21 -24.32 -5.65
C THR A 170 -32.28 -24.16 -4.57
N LEU A 171 -31.98 -23.43 -3.50
CA LEU A 171 -32.92 -23.12 -2.42
C LEU A 171 -34.14 -22.34 -2.93
N MET A 172 -33.93 -21.32 -3.77
CA MET A 172 -35.00 -20.58 -4.43
C MET A 172 -35.84 -21.46 -5.37
N SER A 173 -35.25 -22.46 -6.03
CA SER A 173 -35.99 -23.35 -6.95
C SER A 173 -36.92 -24.32 -6.22
N VAL A 174 -36.56 -24.75 -5.01
CA VAL A 174 -37.38 -25.68 -4.20
C VAL A 174 -38.39 -24.95 -3.33
N GLN A 175 -38.15 -23.67 -3.02
CA GLN A 175 -39.01 -22.85 -2.17
C GLN A 175 -40.51 -22.87 -2.59
N PRO A 176 -40.90 -22.77 -3.88
CA PRO A 176 -42.30 -22.79 -4.29
C PRO A 176 -42.99 -24.14 -4.06
N LEU A 177 -42.21 -25.22 -3.93
CA LEU A 177 -42.70 -26.58 -3.71
C LEU A 177 -43.02 -26.86 -2.23
N VAL A 178 -42.64 -25.95 -1.32
CA VAL A 178 -42.78 -26.12 0.13
C VAL A 178 -44.10 -25.52 0.62
N SER A 179 -45.01 -26.37 1.08
CA SER A 179 -46.33 -25.94 1.58
C SER A 179 -46.25 -25.17 2.90
N ASP A 180 -45.35 -25.56 3.81
CA ASP A 180 -45.22 -24.94 5.15
C ASP A 180 -44.69 -23.49 5.06
N PRO A 181 -45.47 -22.49 5.50
CA PRO A 181 -45.04 -21.10 5.52
C PRO A 181 -43.78 -20.85 6.36
N ASN A 182 -43.61 -21.56 7.49
CA ASN A 182 -42.44 -21.38 8.34
C ASN A 182 -41.17 -21.88 7.65
N ALA A 183 -41.24 -23.03 6.96
CA ALA A 183 -40.15 -23.54 6.16
C ALA A 183 -39.80 -22.60 4.99
N ARG A 184 -40.79 -21.99 4.33
CA ARG A 184 -40.54 -20.96 3.29
C ARG A 184 -39.80 -19.75 3.84
N THR A 185 -40.21 -19.21 4.99
CA THR A 185 -39.52 -18.07 5.63
C THR A 185 -38.06 -18.41 5.95
N ARG A 186 -37.78 -19.61 6.48
CA ARG A 186 -36.41 -20.06 6.77
C ARG A 186 -35.53 -20.18 5.53
N ILE A 187 -36.09 -20.66 4.41
CA ILE A 187 -35.37 -20.72 3.13
C ILE A 187 -35.00 -19.31 2.66
N GLU A 188 -35.91 -18.35 2.79
CA GLU A 188 -35.67 -16.95 2.40
C GLU A 188 -34.61 -16.27 3.27
N GLU A 189 -34.63 -16.54 4.58
CA GLU A 189 -33.58 -16.09 5.51
C GLU A 189 -32.22 -16.68 5.11
N THR A 190 -32.15 -17.99 4.85
CA THR A 190 -30.91 -18.66 4.45
C THR A 190 -30.35 -18.10 3.13
N VAL A 191 -31.20 -17.82 2.15
CA VAL A 191 -30.80 -17.18 0.89
C VAL A 191 -30.25 -15.77 1.14
N SER A 192 -30.87 -15.01 2.05
CA SER A 192 -30.38 -13.68 2.45
C SER A 192 -29.01 -13.75 3.12
N ASP A 193 -28.78 -14.75 3.98
CA ASP A 193 -27.49 -14.97 4.66
C ASP A 193 -26.38 -15.36 3.67
N LEU A 194 -26.71 -16.18 2.66
CA LEU A 194 -25.79 -16.50 1.56
C LEU A 194 -25.41 -15.26 0.76
N ASP A 195 -26.38 -14.41 0.41
CA ASP A 195 -26.14 -13.14 -0.28
C ASP A 195 -25.31 -12.16 0.57
N GLU A 196 -25.48 -12.15 1.90
CA GLU A 196 -24.62 -11.38 2.81
C GLU A 196 -23.19 -11.93 2.86
N THR A 197 -23.02 -13.25 2.94
CA THR A 197 -21.71 -13.90 2.94
C THR A 197 -20.95 -13.63 1.64
N ILE A 198 -21.63 -13.72 0.49
CA ILE A 198 -21.06 -13.38 -0.82
C ILE A 198 -20.59 -11.92 -0.85
N ARG A 199 -21.35 -11.00 -0.23
CA ARG A 199 -20.97 -9.58 -0.14
C ARG A 199 -19.76 -9.34 0.76
N GLN A 200 -19.71 -9.99 1.93
CA GLN A 200 -18.56 -9.90 2.86
C GLN A 200 -17.27 -10.44 2.23
N ILE A 201 -17.38 -11.52 1.47
CA ILE A 201 -16.27 -12.06 0.70
C ILE A 201 -15.78 -11.02 -0.32
N ARG A 202 -16.68 -10.47 -1.15
CA ARG A 202 -16.32 -9.44 -2.15
C ARG A 202 -15.68 -8.20 -1.51
N SER A 203 -16.20 -7.71 -0.38
CA SER A 203 -15.63 -6.53 0.28
C SER A 203 -14.25 -6.78 0.88
N THR A 204 -14.00 -8.00 1.40
CA THR A 204 -12.69 -8.36 1.97
C THR A 204 -11.62 -8.45 0.87
N ILE A 205 -11.96 -9.02 -0.28
CA ILE A 205 -11.09 -9.05 -1.45
C ILE A 205 -10.78 -7.64 -1.92
N PHE A 206 -11.81 -6.80 -1.98
CA PHE A 206 -11.68 -5.45 -2.48
C PHE A 206 -10.82 -4.58 -1.56
N ALA A 207 -11.03 -4.63 -0.24
CA ALA A 207 -10.23 -3.89 0.74
C ALA A 207 -8.74 -4.30 0.75
N LEU A 208 -8.42 -5.53 0.34
CA LEU A 208 -7.04 -5.97 0.15
C LEU A 208 -6.40 -5.37 -1.11
N HIS A 209 -7.20 -4.97 -2.10
CA HIS A 209 -6.74 -4.51 -3.41
C HIS A 209 -6.55 -2.99 -3.49
N THR A 210 -7.44 -2.20 -2.90
CA THR A 210 -7.39 -0.72 -2.98
C THR A 210 -6.30 -0.08 -2.13
N ALA A 211 -5.78 -0.77 -1.11
CA ALA A 211 -4.82 -0.19 -0.18
C ALA A 211 -3.39 -0.04 -0.75
N THR A 212 -3.11 -0.48 -1.99
CA THR A 212 -1.71 -0.59 -2.46
C THR A 212 -1.49 -0.31 -3.96
N ASP A 213 -2.51 0.04 -4.74
CA ASP A 213 -2.38 0.15 -6.21
C ASP A 213 -2.47 1.60 -6.73
N PRO A 214 -1.35 2.22 -7.16
CA PRO A 214 -1.34 3.52 -7.83
C PRO A 214 -1.91 3.49 -9.27
N ASP A 215 -2.09 2.31 -9.87
CA ASP A 215 -2.72 2.12 -11.18
C ASP A 215 -4.20 1.68 -11.05
N ALA A 216 -4.78 1.78 -9.85
CA ALA A 216 -6.16 1.39 -9.61
C ALA A 216 -7.13 2.11 -10.57
N PRO A 217 -8.10 1.40 -11.19
CA PRO A 217 -9.05 2.01 -12.11
C PRO A 217 -9.81 3.15 -11.47
N SER A 218 -10.01 4.24 -12.21
CA SER A 218 -10.76 5.39 -11.74
C SER A 218 -12.20 4.98 -11.34
N ILE A 219 -12.85 5.75 -10.46
CA ILE A 219 -14.25 5.47 -10.10
C ILE A 219 -15.17 5.47 -11.32
N GLU A 220 -14.86 6.30 -12.31
CA GLU A 220 -15.54 6.36 -13.59
C GLU A 220 -15.42 5.02 -14.36
N ASP A 221 -14.21 4.47 -14.46
CA ASP A 221 -13.96 3.17 -15.11
C ASP A 221 -14.67 2.04 -14.36
N ARG A 222 -14.62 2.05 -13.03
CA ARG A 222 -15.30 1.07 -12.18
C ARG A 222 -16.83 1.11 -12.38
N PHE A 223 -17.42 2.30 -12.48
CA PHE A 223 -18.85 2.48 -12.72
C PHE A 223 -19.26 1.99 -14.12
N ARG A 224 -18.49 2.33 -15.15
CA ARG A 224 -18.72 1.84 -16.52
C ARG A 224 -18.63 0.33 -16.60
N ALA A 225 -17.58 -0.27 -16.02
CA ALA A 225 -17.41 -1.72 -16.01
C ALA A 225 -18.57 -2.43 -15.29
N GLN A 226 -19.02 -1.90 -14.14
CA GLN A 226 -20.15 -2.45 -13.40
C GLN A 226 -21.47 -2.38 -14.20
N ALA A 227 -21.71 -1.27 -14.90
CA ALA A 227 -22.88 -1.12 -15.77
C ALA A 227 -22.82 -2.01 -17.01
N GLU A 228 -21.64 -2.12 -17.64
CA GLU A 228 -21.40 -3.01 -18.77
C GLU A 228 -21.69 -4.46 -18.40
N ALA A 229 -21.18 -4.92 -17.25
CA ALA A 229 -21.44 -6.26 -16.74
C ALA A 229 -22.94 -6.54 -16.50
N ALA A 230 -23.72 -5.51 -16.14
CA ALA A 230 -25.16 -5.64 -15.94
C ALA A 230 -25.96 -5.77 -17.25
N THR A 231 -25.39 -5.39 -18.40
CA THR A 231 -26.05 -5.43 -19.72
C THR A 231 -26.65 -6.79 -20.04
N THR A 232 -25.91 -7.88 -19.74
CA THR A 232 -26.36 -9.25 -20.01
C THR A 232 -27.63 -9.61 -19.26
N VAL A 233 -27.76 -9.15 -18.01
CA VAL A 233 -28.91 -9.48 -17.14
C VAL A 233 -30.08 -8.54 -17.39
N LEU A 234 -29.80 -7.27 -17.71
CA LEU A 234 -30.82 -6.26 -18.04
C LEU A 234 -31.41 -6.45 -19.45
N GLY A 235 -30.62 -6.98 -20.39
CA GLY A 235 -31.00 -7.09 -21.81
C GLY A 235 -30.82 -5.79 -22.60
N PHE A 236 -30.31 -4.74 -21.98
CA PHE A 236 -29.95 -3.45 -22.58
C PHE A 236 -28.80 -2.81 -21.79
N ALA A 237 -28.05 -1.90 -22.42
CA ALA A 237 -26.95 -1.20 -21.78
C ALA A 237 -27.47 -0.02 -20.94
N PRO A 238 -27.13 0.08 -19.63
CA PRO A 238 -27.43 1.27 -18.83
C PRO A 238 -26.71 2.50 -19.38
N GLU A 239 -27.36 3.65 -19.32
CA GLU A 239 -26.71 4.94 -19.58
C GLU A 239 -25.98 5.36 -18.31
N VAL A 240 -24.67 5.63 -18.42
CA VAL A 240 -23.82 6.00 -17.28
C VAL A 240 -23.22 7.37 -17.51
N ASP A 241 -23.47 8.25 -16.56
CA ASP A 241 -22.93 9.60 -16.51
C ASP A 241 -22.21 9.80 -15.17
N VAL A 242 -20.99 10.31 -15.22
CA VAL A 242 -20.12 10.49 -14.04
C VAL A 242 -19.55 11.90 -14.10
N GLU A 243 -19.97 12.72 -13.14
CA GLU A 243 -19.52 14.10 -12.95
C GLU A 243 -18.65 14.18 -11.70
N VAL A 244 -17.37 14.48 -11.88
CA VAL A 244 -16.44 14.74 -10.78
C VAL A 244 -16.01 16.20 -10.86
N ALA A 245 -16.45 17.03 -9.91
CA ALA A 245 -16.11 18.44 -9.88
C ALA A 245 -14.62 18.62 -9.55
N ALA A 246 -13.84 19.17 -10.48
CA ALA A 246 -12.49 19.64 -10.22
C ALA A 246 -12.56 21.05 -9.61
N GLU A 247 -12.03 21.25 -8.41
CA GLU A 247 -11.81 22.61 -7.92
C GLU A 247 -10.58 23.23 -8.61
N GLY A 248 -10.77 24.40 -9.23
CA GLY A 248 -9.68 25.35 -9.50
C GLY A 248 -9.15 25.42 -10.93
N SER A 249 -9.77 26.28 -11.74
CA SER A 249 -9.09 26.97 -12.84
C SER A 249 -8.17 28.05 -12.27
N GLY A 250 -6.88 27.75 -12.10
CA GLY A 250 -5.88 28.71 -11.66
C GLY A 250 -4.46 28.14 -11.81
N ALA A 251 -3.60 28.83 -12.55
CA ALA A 251 -2.24 28.41 -12.85
C ALA A 251 -1.43 28.13 -11.57
N GLY A 252 -1.00 26.87 -11.39
CA GLY A 252 -0.11 26.45 -10.31
C GLY A 252 -0.33 24.99 -9.96
N VAL A 253 0.72 24.17 -10.10
CA VAL A 253 0.73 22.74 -9.83
C VAL A 253 0.35 22.45 -8.37
N THR A 254 -0.81 21.83 -8.13
CA THR A 254 -1.05 20.90 -7.01
C THR A 254 -2.11 19.86 -7.40
N ASP A 255 -1.73 18.60 -7.21
CA ASP A 255 -2.49 17.36 -7.36
C ASP A 255 -3.58 17.26 -6.27
N GLY A 256 -4.72 17.92 -6.46
CA GLY A 256 -5.68 18.15 -5.36
C GLY A 256 -7.11 18.42 -5.80
N GLY A 257 -7.66 17.61 -6.72
CA GLY A 257 -9.12 17.50 -6.83
C GLY A 257 -9.71 16.89 -5.55
N PRO A 258 -11.03 16.99 -5.31
CA PRO A 258 -11.65 16.34 -4.15
C PRO A 258 -11.42 14.83 -4.24
N SER A 259 -10.54 14.33 -3.36
CA SER A 259 -10.21 12.92 -3.31
C SER A 259 -11.38 12.15 -2.71
N LEU A 260 -12.14 11.44 -3.55
CA LEU A 260 -13.15 10.50 -3.09
C LEU A 260 -12.49 9.44 -2.19
N PRO A 261 -12.86 9.32 -0.90
CA PRO A 261 -12.26 8.31 -0.02
C PRO A 261 -12.51 6.91 -0.59
N ALA A 262 -11.50 6.03 -0.54
CA ALA A 262 -11.58 4.68 -1.10
C ALA A 262 -12.80 3.90 -0.57
N GLU A 263 -13.08 4.01 0.74
CA GLU A 263 -14.25 3.38 1.36
C GLU A 263 -15.58 3.85 0.74
N VAL A 264 -15.70 5.14 0.40
CA VAL A 264 -16.89 5.69 -0.25
C VAL A 264 -16.98 5.20 -1.70
N ALA A 265 -15.86 5.22 -2.43
CA ALA A 265 -15.78 4.69 -3.80
C ALA A 265 -16.25 3.22 -3.88
N ASP A 266 -15.90 2.44 -2.86
CA ASP A 266 -16.23 1.01 -2.79
C ASP A 266 -17.70 0.79 -2.48
N GLN A 267 -18.26 1.55 -1.53
CA GLN A 267 -19.70 1.48 -1.27
C GLN A 267 -20.52 1.93 -2.49
N LEU A 268 -20.06 2.95 -3.23
CA LEU A 268 -20.73 3.43 -4.44
C LEU A 268 -20.86 2.34 -5.51
N VAL A 269 -19.80 1.58 -5.79
CA VAL A 269 -19.82 0.47 -6.76
C VAL A 269 -20.74 -0.66 -6.27
N VAL A 270 -20.71 -0.98 -4.98
CA VAL A 270 -21.59 -1.99 -4.38
C VAL A 270 -23.06 -1.59 -4.48
N VAL A 271 -23.37 -0.33 -4.16
CA VAL A 271 -24.74 0.22 -4.25
C VAL A 271 -25.21 0.24 -5.70
N LEU A 272 -24.36 0.61 -6.65
CA LEU A 272 -24.67 0.53 -8.08
C LEU A 272 -25.04 -0.90 -8.50
N GLY A 273 -24.21 -1.89 -8.14
CA GLY A 273 -24.48 -3.29 -8.48
C GLY A 273 -25.80 -3.82 -7.90
N GLU A 274 -26.09 -3.47 -6.66
CA GLU A 274 -27.37 -3.80 -6.01
C GLU A 274 -28.55 -3.11 -6.72
N ALA A 275 -28.41 -1.83 -7.07
CA ALA A 275 -29.44 -1.08 -7.78
C ALA A 275 -29.76 -1.69 -9.15
N LEU A 276 -28.75 -2.00 -9.95
CA LEU A 276 -28.93 -2.62 -11.27
C LEU A 276 -29.53 -4.03 -11.18
N THR A 277 -29.14 -4.79 -10.15
CA THR A 277 -29.74 -6.11 -9.87
C THR A 277 -31.22 -5.99 -9.51
N ASN A 278 -31.59 -4.97 -8.73
CA ASN A 278 -32.98 -4.70 -8.38
C ASN A 278 -33.80 -4.33 -9.61
N VAL A 279 -33.27 -3.52 -10.52
CA VAL A 279 -33.94 -3.23 -11.79
C VAL A 279 -34.17 -4.52 -12.57
N ALA A 280 -33.12 -5.31 -12.79
CA ALA A 280 -33.19 -6.52 -13.59
C ALA A 280 -34.20 -7.54 -13.05
N ARG A 281 -34.31 -7.67 -11.71
CA ARG A 281 -35.21 -8.62 -11.07
C ARG A 281 -36.65 -8.13 -10.94
N HIS A 282 -36.87 -6.83 -10.83
CA HIS A 282 -38.15 -6.30 -10.33
C HIS A 282 -38.79 -5.20 -11.19
N ALA A 283 -38.03 -4.44 -11.98
CA ALA A 283 -38.57 -3.24 -12.61
C ALA A 283 -39.32 -3.50 -13.92
N GLN A 284 -39.00 -4.57 -14.66
CA GLN A 284 -39.46 -4.74 -16.06
C GLN A 284 -39.17 -3.48 -16.92
N ALA A 285 -38.07 -2.81 -16.62
CA ALA A 285 -37.64 -1.58 -17.27
C ALA A 285 -37.09 -1.86 -18.68
N SER A 286 -37.18 -0.87 -19.56
CA SER A 286 -36.49 -0.85 -20.85
C SER A 286 -35.32 0.13 -20.88
N ARG A 287 -35.17 0.96 -19.85
CA ARG A 287 -34.12 1.97 -19.75
C ARG A 287 -33.70 2.17 -18.30
N VAL A 288 -32.39 2.34 -18.08
CA VAL A 288 -31.80 2.74 -16.81
C VAL A 288 -30.78 3.83 -17.06
N VAL A 289 -30.83 4.87 -16.23
CA VAL A 289 -29.86 5.97 -16.19
C VAL A 289 -29.19 5.97 -14.83
N VAL A 290 -27.87 5.91 -14.85
CA VAL A 290 -26.98 5.98 -13.69
C VAL A 290 -26.25 7.32 -13.76
N HIS A 291 -26.37 8.12 -12.71
CA HIS A 291 -25.68 9.39 -12.59
C HIS A 291 -24.92 9.44 -11.27
N LEU A 292 -23.60 9.60 -11.33
CA LEU A 292 -22.73 9.79 -10.17
C LEU A 292 -22.21 11.22 -10.18
N ALA A 293 -22.51 11.99 -9.13
CA ALA A 293 -21.95 13.32 -8.91
C ALA A 293 -21.03 13.30 -7.67
N VAL A 294 -19.78 13.72 -7.84
CA VAL A 294 -18.79 13.86 -6.76
C VAL A 294 -18.34 15.31 -6.70
N THR A 295 -18.49 15.91 -5.51
CA THR A 295 -18.07 17.28 -5.22
C THR A 295 -17.07 17.29 -4.06
N ALA A 296 -16.57 18.47 -3.67
CA ALA A 296 -15.77 18.60 -2.46
C ALA A 296 -16.53 18.30 -1.16
N HIS A 297 -17.87 18.28 -1.16
CA HIS A 297 -18.68 18.19 0.06
C HIS A 297 -19.55 16.93 0.14
N GLU A 298 -19.77 16.26 -0.98
CA GLU A 298 -20.64 15.09 -1.03
C GLU A 298 -20.40 14.25 -2.29
N ALA A 299 -20.70 12.96 -2.16
CA ALA A 299 -20.87 12.04 -3.28
C ALA A 299 -22.35 11.61 -3.35
N ARG A 300 -22.95 11.68 -4.54
CA ARG A 300 -24.35 11.34 -4.79
C ARG A 300 -24.47 10.42 -6.00
N LEU A 301 -25.03 9.23 -5.79
CA LEU A 301 -25.43 8.29 -6.82
C LEU A 301 -26.95 8.34 -7.00
N THR A 302 -27.38 8.56 -8.24
CA THR A 302 -28.78 8.46 -8.66
C THR A 302 -28.92 7.35 -9.69
N VAL A 303 -29.82 6.39 -9.44
CA VAL A 303 -30.16 5.34 -10.42
C VAL A 303 -31.65 5.45 -10.71
N THR A 304 -31.99 5.58 -11.99
CA THR A 304 -33.34 5.86 -12.44
C THR A 304 -33.76 4.84 -13.50
N ASP A 305 -34.88 4.16 -13.31
CA ASP A 305 -35.49 3.27 -14.30
C ASP A 305 -36.85 3.78 -14.79
N ASP A 306 -37.33 3.22 -15.89
CA ASP A 306 -38.66 3.47 -16.49
C ASP A 306 -39.66 2.32 -16.26
N GLY A 307 -39.39 1.47 -15.27
CA GLY A 307 -40.15 0.25 -15.02
C GLY A 307 -41.48 0.43 -14.28
N VAL A 308 -41.97 -0.64 -13.67
CA VAL A 308 -43.26 -0.68 -12.95
C VAL A 308 -43.25 0.04 -11.60
N GLY A 309 -42.09 0.55 -11.16
CA GLY A 309 -41.92 1.21 -9.87
C GLY A 309 -41.95 0.26 -8.66
N ILE A 310 -41.87 0.83 -7.46
CA ILE A 310 -41.82 0.07 -6.21
C ILE A 310 -43.23 -0.43 -5.83
N GLN A 311 -43.44 -1.75 -5.98
CA GLN A 311 -44.71 -2.38 -5.60
C GLN A 311 -44.96 -2.32 -4.08
N PRO A 312 -46.19 -2.00 -3.61
CA PRO A 312 -46.53 -2.05 -2.19
C PRO A 312 -46.52 -3.49 -1.67
N GLY A 313 -45.81 -3.73 -0.56
CA GLY A 313 -45.81 -5.04 0.13
C GLY A 313 -44.70 -6.02 -0.23
N GLY A 314 -43.81 -5.69 -1.17
CA GLY A 314 -42.62 -6.51 -1.48
C GLY A 314 -41.54 -6.46 -0.41
N ARG A 315 -40.71 -7.50 -0.29
CA ARG A 315 -39.51 -7.49 0.56
C ARG A 315 -38.54 -6.39 0.08
N ARG A 316 -38.14 -5.50 0.99
CA ARG A 316 -37.25 -4.35 0.71
C ARG A 316 -35.83 -4.56 1.25
N SER A 317 -35.32 -5.79 1.25
CA SER A 317 -34.00 -6.12 1.80
C SER A 317 -32.87 -5.36 1.09
N GLY A 318 -32.89 -5.31 -0.25
CA GLY A 318 -31.91 -4.54 -1.03
C GLY A 318 -31.92 -3.04 -0.69
N LEU A 319 -33.11 -2.43 -0.61
CA LEU A 319 -33.26 -1.01 -0.23
C LEU A 319 -32.79 -0.73 1.20
N ARG A 320 -33.13 -1.61 2.16
CA ARG A 320 -32.66 -1.48 3.56
C ARG A 320 -31.14 -1.58 3.66
N ASN A 321 -30.53 -2.47 2.87
CA ASN A 321 -29.07 -2.61 2.84
C ASN A 321 -28.39 -1.35 2.30
N MET A 322 -28.91 -0.77 1.22
CA MET A 322 -28.39 0.49 0.66
C MET A 322 -28.54 1.66 1.65
N GLN A 323 -29.67 1.72 2.37
CA GLN A 323 -29.90 2.71 3.42
C GLN A 323 -28.94 2.55 4.60
N ALA A 324 -28.69 1.31 5.06
CA ALA A 324 -27.74 1.05 6.14
C ALA A 324 -26.30 1.45 5.75
N ARG A 325 -25.89 1.20 4.49
CA ARG A 325 -24.58 1.61 3.97
C ARG A 325 -24.41 3.13 3.93
N ALA A 326 -25.44 3.85 3.48
CA ALA A 326 -25.41 5.32 3.50
C ALA A 326 -25.28 5.84 4.93
N ALA A 327 -26.11 5.31 5.84
CA ALA A 327 -26.14 5.74 7.25
C ALA A 327 -24.81 5.48 7.98
N ALA A 328 -24.14 4.38 7.69
CA ALA A 328 -22.81 4.06 8.24
C ALA A 328 -21.75 5.12 7.86
N LEU A 329 -21.94 5.79 6.73
CA LEU A 329 -21.07 6.86 6.23
C LEU A 329 -21.66 8.27 6.50
N GLY A 330 -22.65 8.39 7.37
CA GLY A 330 -23.29 9.68 7.71
C GLY A 330 -24.22 10.24 6.63
N GLY A 331 -24.54 9.47 5.60
CA GLY A 331 -25.42 9.83 4.50
C GLY A 331 -26.82 9.24 4.59
N SER A 332 -27.56 9.27 3.48
CA SER A 332 -28.87 8.62 3.38
C SER A 332 -29.15 8.03 2.01
N SER A 333 -30.12 7.11 1.97
CA SER A 333 -30.63 6.55 0.72
C SER A 333 -32.15 6.53 0.71
N THR A 334 -32.72 6.92 -0.42
CA THR A 334 -34.15 6.99 -0.67
C THR A 334 -34.47 6.33 -2.00
N ALA A 335 -35.63 5.67 -2.07
CA ALA A 335 -36.14 5.12 -3.30
C ALA A 335 -37.59 5.58 -3.46
N THR A 336 -37.88 6.27 -4.55
CA THR A 336 -39.18 6.92 -4.79
C THR A 336 -39.75 6.49 -6.13
N ALA A 337 -41.08 6.38 -6.19
CA ALA A 337 -41.79 6.18 -7.45
C ALA A 337 -41.75 7.49 -8.26
N ARG A 338 -41.55 7.37 -9.57
CA ARG A 338 -41.52 8.54 -10.47
C ARG A 338 -42.93 8.87 -10.99
N PRO A 339 -43.22 10.14 -11.29
CA PRO A 339 -44.51 10.55 -11.86
C PRO A 339 -44.83 9.86 -13.19
N ASP A 340 -43.82 9.61 -14.02
CA ASP A 340 -43.96 9.05 -15.37
C ASP A 340 -43.80 7.52 -15.40
N GLY A 341 -43.76 6.85 -14.24
CA GLY A 341 -43.42 5.43 -14.12
C GLY A 341 -41.94 5.19 -13.80
N GLY A 342 -41.68 4.06 -13.15
CA GLY A 342 -40.34 3.64 -12.72
C GLY A 342 -39.93 4.08 -11.32
N THR A 343 -38.69 3.80 -10.97
CA THR A 343 -38.10 4.13 -9.67
C THR A 343 -36.95 5.11 -9.83
N ARG A 344 -36.82 6.04 -8.88
CA ARG A 344 -35.60 6.83 -8.65
C ARG A 344 -35.01 6.43 -7.31
N LEU A 345 -33.84 5.81 -7.35
CA LEU A 345 -32.99 5.53 -6.19
C LEU A 345 -31.97 6.66 -6.07
N GLU A 346 -31.91 7.29 -4.90
CA GLU A 346 -30.86 8.23 -4.54
C GLU A 346 -30.09 7.67 -3.35
N TRP A 347 -28.77 7.76 -3.43
CA TRP A 347 -27.85 7.39 -2.37
C TRP A 347 -26.80 8.50 -2.29
N TRP A 348 -26.59 9.07 -1.13
CA TRP A 348 -25.60 10.14 -0.96
C TRP A 348 -24.92 10.04 0.39
N VAL A 349 -23.69 10.56 0.46
CA VAL A 349 -22.88 10.69 1.68
C VAL A 349 -22.11 12.01 1.67
N PRO A 350 -21.88 12.63 2.85
CA PRO A 350 -21.01 13.79 2.95
C PRO A 350 -19.54 13.40 2.73
N LEU A 351 -18.78 14.32 2.14
CA LEU A 351 -17.32 14.29 2.02
C LEU A 351 -16.78 15.48 2.83
N GLY A 352 -15.89 15.17 3.78
CA GLY A 352 -15.45 16.10 4.84
C GLY A 352 -14.28 16.97 4.45
#